data_AF-A0AAV1NMK4-F1
#
_entry.id   AF-A0AAV1NMK4-F1
#
_cell.length_a   1.000
_cell.length_b   1.000
_cell.length_c   1.000
_cell.angle_alpha   90.00
_cell.angle_beta   90.00
_cell.angle_gamma   90.00
#
_symmetry.space_group_name_H-M   'P 1'
#
loop_
_entity.id
_entity.type
_entity.pdbx_description
1 polymer ?
#
loop_
_entity_poly.entity_id
_entity_poly.type
_entity_poly.pdbx_seq_one_letter_code
_entity_poly.pdbx_strand_id
1 'polypeptide(L)'
;MYLTLYAASQRVLCGLSREVRRHAIHLIPAWYSIEKEHLIAELKAVPKTAITADGWTSLNQDHYLTVTLHYIREGIIKGRVLQTKAIYEAQRGAAVADEIGSILDEFKVREKVVAATVDNAGNMDDAVKKLNVQKMQKCQTVSNWVARVRAVVIWMKRSHMAKVVLKEKQRLLSKNHILILLFHDIILI
;
A
#
# COMPACT_ATOMS: atom_id res chain seq x y z
N MET A 1 0.81 -8.93 -6.68
CA MET A 1 -0.14 -8.95 -7.80
C MET A 1 -1.15 -10.09 -7.74
N TYR A 2 -0.86 -11.28 -7.18
CA TYR A 2 -1.84 -12.40 -7.16
C TYR A 2 -3.07 -12.15 -6.26
N LEU A 3 -2.92 -11.61 -5.03
CA LEU A 3 -4.09 -11.16 -4.25
C LEU A 3 -4.62 -9.79 -4.67
N THR A 4 -3.80 -8.93 -5.29
CA THR A 4 -4.27 -7.67 -5.88
C THR A 4 -5.18 -7.95 -7.07
N LEU A 5 -4.82 -8.89 -7.93
CA LEU A 5 -5.65 -9.41 -9.00
C LEU A 5 -6.79 -10.27 -8.46
N TYR A 6 -6.65 -11.06 -7.40
CA TYR A 6 -7.75 -11.88 -6.84
C TYR A 6 -8.80 -11.05 -6.10
N ALA A 7 -8.41 -10.04 -5.32
CA ALA A 7 -9.33 -9.12 -4.64
C ALA A 7 -9.95 -8.11 -5.60
N ALA A 8 -9.20 -7.59 -6.59
CA ALA A 8 -9.78 -6.83 -7.70
C ALA A 8 -10.67 -7.72 -8.60
N SER A 9 -10.27 -8.97 -8.83
CA SER A 9 -11.03 -10.03 -9.52
C SER A 9 -12.34 -10.33 -8.80
N GLN A 10 -12.41 -10.36 -7.47
CA GLN A 10 -13.70 -10.65 -6.83
C GLN A 10 -14.73 -9.54 -7.06
N ARG A 11 -14.32 -8.28 -7.24
CA ARG A 11 -15.22 -7.20 -7.70
C ARG A 11 -15.46 -7.20 -9.22
N VAL A 12 -14.44 -7.50 -10.04
CA VAL A 12 -14.54 -7.51 -11.52
C VAL A 12 -15.23 -8.77 -12.06
N LEU A 13 -14.98 -9.95 -11.49
CA LEU A 13 -15.56 -11.25 -11.85
C LEU A 13 -16.93 -11.51 -11.21
N CYS A 14 -17.34 -10.73 -10.19
CA CYS A 14 -18.68 -10.80 -9.60
C CYS A 14 -19.77 -10.59 -10.65
N GLY A 15 -19.55 -9.68 -11.62
CA GLY A 15 -20.45 -9.42 -12.74
C GLY A 15 -20.22 -10.25 -14.00
N LEU A 16 -19.22 -11.15 -14.02
CA LEU A 16 -18.87 -11.92 -15.22
C LEU A 16 -19.55 -13.29 -15.25
N SER A 17 -19.88 -13.76 -16.45
CA SER A 17 -20.52 -15.06 -16.65
C SER A 17 -19.67 -16.20 -16.08
N ARG A 18 -20.30 -17.32 -15.71
CA ARG A 18 -19.61 -18.51 -15.18
C ARG A 18 -18.53 -19.04 -16.13
N GLU A 19 -18.68 -18.78 -17.42
CA GLU A 19 -17.78 -19.21 -18.47
C GLU A 19 -16.54 -18.31 -18.57
N VAL A 20 -16.72 -16.99 -18.49
CA VAL A 20 -15.58 -16.04 -18.41
C VAL A 20 -14.77 -16.28 -17.13
N ARG A 21 -15.43 -16.57 -16.01
CA ARG A 21 -14.74 -16.95 -14.76
C ARG A 21 -13.88 -18.20 -14.89
N ARG A 22 -14.36 -19.24 -15.58
CA ARG A 22 -13.59 -20.48 -15.80
C ARG A 22 -12.31 -20.23 -16.60
N HIS A 23 -12.40 -19.42 -17.66
CA HIS A 23 -11.22 -19.08 -18.46
C HIS A 23 -10.24 -18.18 -17.70
N ALA A 24 -10.74 -17.20 -16.94
CA ALA A 24 -9.92 -16.27 -16.17
C ALA A 24 -9.00 -16.98 -15.16
N ILE A 25 -9.44 -18.09 -14.55
CA ILE A 25 -8.64 -18.87 -13.58
C ILE A 25 -7.35 -19.41 -14.20
N HIS A 26 -7.32 -19.72 -15.50
CA HIS A 26 -6.13 -20.22 -16.18
C HIS A 26 -5.33 -19.11 -16.87
N LEU A 27 -6.02 -18.09 -17.41
CA LEU A 27 -5.39 -17.00 -18.15
C LEU A 27 -4.63 -16.04 -17.23
N ILE A 28 -5.21 -15.67 -16.08
CA ILE A 28 -4.60 -14.70 -15.17
C ILE A 28 -3.24 -15.19 -14.64
N PRO A 29 -3.08 -16.45 -14.15
CA PRO A 29 -1.78 -16.98 -13.75
C PRO A 29 -0.76 -17.00 -14.88
N ALA A 30 -1.17 -17.41 -16.09
CA ALA A 30 -0.27 -17.47 -17.24
C ALA A 30 0.26 -16.07 -17.61
N TRP A 31 -0.64 -15.08 -17.67
CA TRP A 31 -0.27 -13.68 -17.94
C TRP A 31 0.60 -13.10 -16.83
N TYR A 32 0.30 -13.43 -15.59
CA TYR A 32 1.12 -13.04 -14.44
C TYR A 32 2.56 -13.56 -14.57
N SER A 33 2.74 -14.84 -14.92
CA SER A 33 4.08 -15.42 -15.10
C SER A 33 4.87 -14.72 -16.20
N ILE A 34 4.23 -14.45 -17.34
CA ILE A 34 4.85 -13.73 -18.46
C ILE A 34 5.26 -12.31 -18.04
N GLU A 35 4.35 -11.55 -17.43
CA GLU A 35 4.63 -10.18 -17.00
C GLU A 35 5.70 -10.12 -15.91
N LYS A 36 5.69 -11.10 -15.00
CA LYS A 36 6.71 -11.23 -13.95
C LYS A 36 8.09 -11.46 -14.56
N GLU A 37 8.22 -12.36 -15.53
CA GLU A 37 9.49 -12.61 -16.23
C GLU A 37 9.98 -11.37 -16.98
N HIS A 38 9.07 -10.68 -17.66
CA HIS A 38 9.36 -9.42 -18.35
C HIS A 38 9.86 -8.35 -17.37
N LEU A 39 9.18 -8.19 -16.22
CA LEU A 39 9.60 -7.26 -15.18
C LEU A 39 10.97 -7.62 -14.62
N ILE A 40 11.25 -8.88 -14.32
CA ILE A 40 12.58 -9.33 -13.85
C ILE A 40 13.65 -9.02 -14.90
N ALA A 41 13.35 -9.21 -16.19
CA ALA A 41 14.27 -8.87 -17.27
C ALA A 41 14.54 -7.35 -17.35
N GLU A 42 13.50 -6.51 -17.25
CA GLU A 42 13.65 -5.04 -17.18
C GLU A 42 14.51 -4.63 -15.98
N LEU A 43 14.29 -5.23 -14.82
CA LEU A 43 14.98 -4.89 -13.59
C LEU A 43 16.47 -5.28 -13.59
N LYS A 44 16.96 -6.09 -14.55
CA LYS A 44 18.40 -6.38 -14.70
C LYS A 44 19.20 -5.11 -15.00
N ALA A 45 18.68 -4.24 -15.87
CA ALA A 45 19.33 -3.00 -16.27
C ALA A 45 19.22 -1.87 -15.22
N VAL A 46 18.36 -2.06 -14.20
CA VAL A 46 18.15 -1.08 -13.14
C VAL A 46 19.22 -1.28 -12.04
N PRO A 47 20.03 -0.27 -11.71
CA PRO A 47 21.11 -0.42 -10.73
C PRO A 47 20.61 -0.31 -9.28
N LYS A 48 19.65 0.57 -9.01
CA LYS A 48 19.13 0.86 -7.67
C LYS A 48 17.62 0.96 -7.69
N THR A 49 17.00 0.46 -6.64
CA THR A 49 15.56 0.48 -6.44
C THR A 49 15.21 0.96 -5.04
N ALA A 50 13.98 1.42 -4.87
CA ALA A 50 13.40 1.69 -3.56
C ALA A 50 12.09 0.93 -3.43
N ILE A 51 11.66 0.64 -2.21
CA ILE A 51 10.39 -0.04 -1.96
C ILE A 51 9.48 0.78 -1.07
N THR A 52 8.18 0.61 -1.26
CA THR A 52 7.17 1.00 -0.29
C THR A 52 6.42 -0.25 0.16
N ALA A 53 6.37 -0.50 1.46
CA ALA A 53 5.54 -1.53 2.06
C ALA A 53 4.38 -0.86 2.80
N ASP A 54 3.16 -1.27 2.49
CA ASP A 54 1.92 -0.69 3.01
C ASP A 54 1.03 -1.79 3.62
N GLY A 55 0.90 -1.76 4.93
CA GLY A 55 0.02 -2.60 5.73
C GLY A 55 -1.37 -1.98 5.89
N TRP A 56 -2.39 -2.59 5.31
CA TRP A 56 -3.77 -2.10 5.40
C TRP A 56 -4.72 -3.18 5.90
N THR A 57 -5.81 -2.75 6.53
CA THR A 57 -6.85 -3.65 7.05
C THR A 57 -8.13 -3.44 6.26
N SER A 58 -8.71 -4.52 5.74
CA SER A 58 -9.98 -4.47 5.02
C SER A 58 -11.14 -4.12 5.96
N LEU A 59 -12.29 -3.75 5.38
CA LEU A 59 -13.52 -3.59 6.15
C LEU A 59 -13.96 -4.89 6.85
N ASN A 60 -13.53 -6.03 6.32
CA ASN A 60 -13.76 -7.36 6.87
C ASN A 60 -12.72 -7.76 7.91
N GLN A 61 -11.87 -6.81 8.35
CA GLN A 61 -10.80 -7.01 9.34
C GLN A 61 -9.67 -7.94 8.88
N ASP A 62 -9.56 -8.19 7.57
CA ASP A 62 -8.41 -8.91 7.03
C ASP A 62 -7.22 -7.97 6.88
N HIS A 63 -6.06 -8.37 7.37
CA HIS A 63 -4.84 -7.59 7.23
C HIS A 63 -4.10 -7.98 5.94
N TYR A 64 -3.64 -6.98 5.20
CA TYR A 64 -2.91 -7.15 3.95
C TYR A 64 -1.61 -6.35 3.99
N LEU A 65 -0.59 -6.87 3.32
CA LEU A 65 0.64 -6.17 3.01
C LEU A 65 0.79 -6.04 1.51
N THR A 66 1.04 -4.83 1.04
CA THR A 66 1.39 -4.55 -0.34
C THR A 66 2.84 -4.06 -0.41
N VAL A 67 3.66 -4.71 -1.23
CA VAL A 67 5.04 -4.28 -1.53
C VAL A 67 5.09 -3.77 -2.96
N THR A 68 5.48 -2.49 -3.10
CA THR A 68 5.66 -1.82 -4.38
C THR A 68 7.12 -1.43 -4.56
N LEU A 69 7.68 -1.77 -5.72
CA LEU A 69 9.02 -1.41 -6.16
C LEU A 69 8.98 -0.11 -6.95
N HIS A 70 9.93 0.78 -6.68
CA HIS A 70 10.12 2.06 -7.35
C HIS A 70 11.53 2.09 -7.94
N TYR A 71 11.64 2.49 -9.20
CA TYR A 71 12.92 2.59 -9.90
C TYR A 71 12.89 3.67 -10.97
N ILE A 72 14.08 4.09 -11.40
CA ILE A 72 14.23 5.04 -12.50
C ILE A 72 14.77 4.28 -13.71
N ARG A 73 14.13 4.48 -14.86
CA ARG A 73 14.61 4.00 -16.16
C ARG A 73 14.40 5.11 -17.17
N GLU A 74 15.43 5.41 -17.95
CA GLU A 74 15.38 6.46 -19.00
C GLU A 74 14.92 7.83 -18.44
N GLY A 75 15.32 8.14 -17.21
CA GLY A 75 14.94 9.40 -16.53
C GLY A 75 13.52 9.44 -15.97
N ILE A 76 12.73 8.36 -16.13
CA ILE A 76 11.34 8.29 -15.67
C ILE A 76 11.23 7.39 -14.43
N ILE A 77 10.55 7.89 -13.40
CA ILE A 77 10.20 7.10 -12.21
C ILE A 77 9.08 6.13 -12.58
N LYS A 78 9.28 4.85 -12.30
CA LYS A 78 8.31 3.78 -12.48
C LYS A 78 8.00 3.11 -11.13
N GLY A 79 6.72 2.82 -10.90
CA GLY A 79 6.24 2.03 -9.76
C GLY A 79 5.63 0.71 -10.23
N ARG A 80 5.95 -0.40 -9.56
CA ARG A 80 5.42 -1.75 -9.84
C ARG A 80 5.06 -2.46 -8.56
N VAL A 81 3.80 -2.90 -8.44
CA VAL A 81 3.36 -3.71 -7.31
C VAL A 81 3.91 -5.13 -7.48
N LEU A 82 4.85 -5.52 -6.62
CA LEU A 82 5.40 -6.87 -6.63
C LEU A 82 4.36 -7.85 -6.08
N GLN A 83 3.91 -7.58 -4.87
CA GLN A 83 3.00 -8.47 -4.15
C GLN A 83 2.00 -7.70 -3.32
N THR A 84 0.79 -8.26 -3.24
CA THR A 84 -0.17 -7.97 -2.18
C THR A 84 -0.47 -9.33 -1.58
N LYS A 85 -0.45 -9.45 -0.25
CA LYS A 85 -0.71 -10.71 0.44
C LYS A 85 -1.49 -10.47 1.72
N ALA A 86 -2.43 -11.37 2.05
CA ALA A 86 -3.06 -11.38 3.36
C ALA A 86 -2.05 -11.86 4.40
N ILE A 87 -1.93 -11.15 5.52
CA ILE A 87 -1.07 -11.52 6.65
C ILE A 87 -1.97 -11.92 7.80
N TYR A 88 -1.88 -13.20 8.19
CA TYR A 88 -2.70 -13.76 9.26
C TYR A 88 -1.99 -13.78 10.61
N GLU A 89 -0.67 -13.65 10.64
CA GLU A 89 0.09 -13.57 11.88
C GLU A 89 0.07 -12.14 12.42
N ALA A 90 -0.22 -12.01 13.72
CA ALA A 90 -0.13 -10.73 14.43
C ALA A 90 1.23 -10.10 14.14
N GLN A 91 1.22 -8.89 13.55
CA GLN A 91 2.33 -8.20 12.92
C GLN A 91 3.62 -8.15 13.76
N ARG A 92 4.34 -9.24 13.94
CA ARG A 92 5.70 -9.21 14.49
C ARG A 92 6.59 -8.66 13.39
N GLY A 93 7.31 -7.58 13.69
CA GLY A 93 8.17 -6.89 12.73
C GLY A 93 9.11 -7.81 11.96
N ALA A 94 9.57 -8.86 12.64
CA ALA A 94 10.37 -9.93 12.06
C ALA A 94 9.69 -10.67 10.90
N ALA A 95 8.45 -11.12 11.06
CA ALA A 95 7.74 -11.90 10.05
C ALA A 95 7.44 -11.07 8.79
N VAL A 96 7.11 -9.78 8.98
CA VAL A 96 6.91 -8.84 7.87
C VAL A 96 8.22 -8.61 7.11
N ALA A 97 9.35 -8.49 7.81
CA ALA A 97 10.66 -8.35 7.19
C ALA A 97 11.02 -9.55 6.33
N ASP A 98 10.77 -10.76 6.84
CA ASP A 98 11.09 -12.02 6.16
C ASP A 98 10.21 -12.19 4.92
N GLU A 99 8.92 -11.84 5.01
CA GLU A 99 8.01 -11.85 3.85
C GLU A 99 8.43 -10.84 2.78
N ILE A 100 8.76 -9.60 3.16
CA ILE A 100 9.30 -8.60 2.23
C ILE A 100 10.59 -9.13 1.60
N GLY A 101 11.51 -9.70 2.39
CA GLY A 101 12.74 -10.31 1.91
C GLY A 101 12.49 -11.38 0.85
N SER A 102 11.57 -12.31 1.13
CA SER A 102 11.17 -13.38 0.19
C SER A 102 10.61 -12.81 -1.11
N ILE A 103 9.79 -11.76 -1.05
CA ILE A 103 9.28 -11.07 -2.24
C ILE A 103 10.43 -10.46 -3.04
N LEU A 104 11.39 -9.80 -2.38
CA LEU A 104 12.53 -9.20 -3.08
C LEU A 104 13.45 -10.24 -3.72
N ASP A 105 13.63 -11.40 -3.08
CA ASP A 105 14.40 -12.52 -3.60
C ASP A 105 13.72 -13.16 -4.82
N GLU A 106 12.39 -13.33 -4.77
CA GLU A 106 11.58 -13.83 -5.89
C GLU A 106 11.73 -12.96 -7.16
N PHE A 107 11.87 -11.64 -6.98
CA PHE A 107 12.09 -10.69 -8.07
C PHE A 107 13.57 -10.37 -8.34
N LYS A 108 14.51 -11.00 -7.62
CA LYS A 108 15.97 -10.83 -7.77
C LYS A 108 16.44 -9.38 -7.64
N VAL A 109 15.83 -8.63 -6.72
CA VAL A 109 16.11 -7.19 -6.51
C VAL A 109 16.60 -6.87 -5.10
N ARG A 110 16.70 -7.85 -4.20
CA ARG A 110 17.06 -7.62 -2.79
C ARG A 110 18.30 -6.75 -2.61
N GLU A 111 19.38 -7.07 -3.31
CA GLU A 111 20.66 -6.33 -3.23
C GLU A 111 20.62 -4.94 -3.87
N LYS A 112 19.59 -4.65 -4.69
CA LYS A 112 19.42 -3.38 -5.38
C LYS A 112 18.61 -2.36 -4.57
N VAL A 113 17.90 -2.81 -3.54
CA VAL A 113 17.05 -1.95 -2.72
C VAL A 113 17.93 -1.07 -1.84
N VAL A 114 17.92 0.23 -2.09
CA VAL A 114 18.69 1.20 -1.28
C VAL A 114 17.85 1.88 -0.22
N ALA A 115 16.54 1.97 -0.43
CA ALA A 115 15.62 2.66 0.45
C ALA A 115 14.31 1.91 0.59
N ALA A 116 13.73 1.97 1.78
CA ALA A 116 12.40 1.48 2.05
C ALA A 116 11.57 2.55 2.78
N THR A 117 10.33 2.72 2.33
CA THR A 117 9.29 3.43 3.05
C THR A 117 8.31 2.39 3.57
N VAL A 118 8.06 2.40 4.87
CA VAL A 118 7.14 1.48 5.52
C VAL A 118 6.08 2.28 6.26
N ASP A 119 4.83 1.82 6.23
CA ASP A 119 3.78 2.41 7.05
C ASP A 119 4.04 2.13 8.53
N ASN A 120 3.73 3.14 9.35
CA ASN A 120 4.21 3.29 10.72
C ASN A 120 3.45 2.39 11.71
N ALA A 121 3.58 1.07 11.59
CA ALA A 121 3.48 0.17 12.74
C ALA A 121 4.90 0.05 13.33
N GLY A 122 5.08 0.23 14.64
CA GLY A 122 6.41 0.15 15.30
C GLY A 122 7.20 -1.13 14.97
N ASN A 123 6.50 -2.16 14.51
CA ASN A 123 7.02 -3.43 14.03
C ASN A 123 7.79 -3.32 12.69
N MET A 124 7.42 -2.41 11.79
CA MET A 124 8.10 -2.28 10.49
C MET A 124 9.48 -1.59 10.58
N ASP A 125 9.76 -0.86 11.66
CA ASP A 125 11.07 -0.24 11.88
C ASP A 125 12.17 -1.29 12.11
N ASP A 126 11.82 -2.38 12.81
CA ASP A 126 12.70 -3.52 12.98
C ASP A 126 12.86 -4.31 11.67
N ALA A 127 11.84 -4.31 10.82
CA ALA A 127 11.93 -4.92 9.49
C ALA A 127 12.92 -4.20 8.57
N VAL A 128 12.87 -2.86 8.55
CA VAL A 128 13.81 -2.05 7.76
C VAL A 128 15.25 -2.21 8.25
N LYS A 129 15.47 -2.27 9.57
CA LYS A 129 16.79 -2.56 10.15
C LYS A 129 17.30 -3.94 9.73
N LYS A 130 16.46 -4.97 9.78
CA LYS A 130 16.82 -6.33 9.33
C LYS A 130 17.14 -6.41 7.84
N LEU A 131 16.45 -5.63 7.01
CA LEU A 131 16.69 -5.57 5.57
C LEU A 131 17.96 -4.77 5.21
N ASN A 132 18.59 -4.09 6.17
CA ASN A 132 19.76 -3.23 5.98
C ASN A 132 19.57 -2.16 4.90
N VAL A 133 18.36 -1.61 4.79
CA VAL A 133 17.99 -0.57 3.82
C VAL A 133 17.74 0.75 4.54
N GLN A 134 18.01 1.87 3.86
CA GLN A 134 17.81 3.18 4.47
C GLN A 134 16.30 3.45 4.62
N LYS A 135 15.83 3.65 5.86
CA LYS A 135 14.45 4.09 6.09
C LYS A 135 14.32 5.51 5.55
N MET A 136 13.42 5.71 4.58
CA MET A 136 13.11 7.06 4.12
C MET A 136 12.25 7.75 5.18
N GLN A 137 12.87 8.60 6.01
CA GLN A 137 12.17 9.30 7.08
C GLN A 137 11.35 10.47 6.55
N LYS A 138 10.21 10.73 7.19
CA LYS A 138 9.38 11.91 6.89
C LYS A 138 10.15 13.19 7.18
N CYS A 139 9.93 14.21 6.36
CA CYS A 139 10.34 15.57 6.67
C CYS A 139 9.70 16.01 8.00
N GLN A 140 10.53 16.45 8.97
CA GLN A 140 10.04 16.87 10.29
C GLN A 140 9.03 18.00 10.20
N THR A 141 9.25 18.95 9.28
CA THR A 141 8.33 20.07 9.02
C THR A 141 6.96 19.57 8.58
N VAL A 142 6.90 18.61 7.65
CA VAL A 142 5.64 18.02 7.18
C VAL A 142 4.95 17.25 8.31
N SER A 143 5.72 16.51 9.11
CA SER A 143 5.18 15.76 10.26
C SER A 143 4.54 16.68 11.30
N ASN A 144 5.16 17.82 11.58
CA ASN A 144 4.63 18.82 12.50
C ASN A 144 3.31 19.43 11.97
N TRP A 145 3.23 19.73 10.67
CA TRP A 145 1.99 20.21 10.06
C TRP A 145 0.88 19.16 10.11
N VAL A 146 1.19 17.90 9.78
CA VAL A 146 0.23 16.79 9.88
C VAL A 146 -0.30 16.66 11.31
N ALA A 147 0.57 16.76 12.33
CA ALA A 147 0.15 16.70 13.73
C ALA A 147 -0.82 17.84 14.10
N ARG A 148 -0.54 19.07 13.65
CA ARG A 148 -1.43 20.22 13.87
C ARG A 148 -2.78 20.07 13.17
N VAL A 149 -2.78 19.62 11.91
CA VAL A 149 -4.01 19.35 11.16
C VAL A 149 -4.83 18.24 11.84
N ARG A 150 -4.17 17.16 12.30
CA ARG A 150 -4.82 16.08 13.07
C ARG A 150 -5.48 16.62 14.34
N ALA A 151 -4.80 17.47 15.10
CA ALA A 151 -5.37 18.07 16.31
C ALA A 151 -6.64 18.88 16.01
N VAL A 152 -6.65 19.67 14.93
CA VAL A 152 -7.83 20.42 14.48
C VAL A 152 -8.97 19.49 14.07
N VAL A 153 -8.67 18.44 13.29
CA VAL A 153 -9.68 17.46 12.86
C VAL A 153 -10.28 16.72 14.06
N ILE A 154 -9.45 16.29 15.03
CA ILE A 154 -9.91 15.64 16.25
C ILE A 154 -10.79 16.60 17.06
N TRP A 155 -10.40 17.87 17.19
CA TRP A 155 -11.21 18.88 17.85
C TRP A 155 -12.57 19.05 17.17
N MET A 156 -12.61 19.17 15.83
CA MET A 156 -13.88 19.24 15.09
C MET A 156 -14.73 17.97 15.27
N LYS A 157 -14.11 16.79 15.32
CA LYS A 157 -14.78 15.51 15.60
C LYS A 157 -15.33 15.42 17.03
N ARG A 158 -14.78 16.14 18.00
CA ARG A 158 -15.26 16.12 19.39
C ARG A 158 -16.26 17.25 19.67
N SER A 159 -16.14 18.39 18.99
CA SER A 159 -17.01 19.54 19.17
C SER A 159 -18.37 19.36 18.48
N HIS A 160 -19.45 19.44 19.26
CA HIS A 160 -20.82 19.36 18.75
C HIS A 160 -21.11 20.51 17.77
N MET A 161 -20.75 21.74 18.12
CA MET A 161 -20.99 22.91 17.28
C MET A 161 -20.20 22.88 15.98
N ALA A 162 -18.92 22.45 16.02
CA ALA A 162 -18.10 22.36 14.82
C ALA A 162 -18.66 21.36 13.80
N LYS A 163 -19.22 20.23 14.28
CA LYS A 163 -19.92 19.27 13.42
C LYS A 163 -21.15 19.87 12.74
N VAL A 164 -21.95 20.63 13.48
CA VAL A 164 -23.18 21.26 12.96
C VAL A 164 -22.82 22.27 11.86
N VAL A 165 -21.86 23.15 12.12
CA VAL A 165 -21.39 24.14 11.14
C VAL A 165 -20.80 23.45 9.91
N LEU A 166 -20.00 22.40 10.08
CA LEU A 166 -19.40 21.67 8.96
C LEU A 166 -20.46 21.00 8.08
N LYS A 167 -21.48 20.36 8.68
CA LYS A 167 -22.60 19.78 7.93
C LYS A 167 -23.37 20.84 7.13
N GLU A 168 -23.60 22.01 7.72
CA GLU A 168 -24.31 23.08 7.03
C GLU A 168 -23.48 23.62 5.85
N LYS A 169 -22.17 23.81 6.02
CA LYS A 169 -21.29 24.21 4.92
C LYS A 169 -21.18 23.16 3.82
N GLN A 170 -21.19 21.87 4.16
CA GLN A 170 -21.21 20.77 3.18
C GLN A 170 -22.50 20.77 2.35
N ARG A 171 -23.64 21.03 3.00
CA ARG A 171 -24.95 21.16 2.35
C ARG A 171 -24.95 22.31 1.35
N LEU A 172 -24.40 23.47 1.71
CA LEU A 172 -24.27 24.62 0.81
C LEU A 172 -23.39 24.35 -0.41
N LEU A 173 -22.38 23.49 -0.27
CA LEU A 173 -21.46 23.15 -1.35
C LEU A 173 -21.92 21.94 -2.18
N SER A 174 -23.14 21.43 -1.98
CA SER A 174 -23.67 20.22 -2.64
C SER A 174 -22.75 19.00 -2.52
N LYS A 175 -21.94 18.93 -1.45
CA LYS A 175 -21.06 17.78 -1.17
C LYS A 175 -21.76 16.84 -0.20
N ASN A 176 -22.42 15.80 -0.74
CA ASN A 176 -23.12 14.77 0.05
C ASN A 176 -22.17 13.77 0.72
N HIS A 177 -20.87 13.80 0.42
CA HIS A 177 -19.89 12.93 1.06
C HIS A 177 -19.45 13.52 2.40
N ILE A 178 -19.65 12.74 3.47
CA ILE A 178 -19.26 13.07 4.84
C ILE A 178 -17.72 13.17 4.90
N LEU A 179 -17.16 14.39 4.76
CA LEU A 179 -15.71 14.63 4.95
C LEU A 179 -15.21 14.13 6.31
N ILE A 180 -16.08 13.99 7.31
CA ILE A 180 -15.73 13.49 8.65
C ILE A 180 -15.30 12.00 8.61
N LEU A 181 -15.81 11.20 7.66
CA LEU A 181 -15.50 9.78 7.51
C LEU A 181 -14.28 9.54 6.60
N LEU A 182 -14.01 10.44 5.65
CA LEU A 182 -12.87 10.30 4.72
C LEU A 182 -11.49 10.55 5.37
N PHE A 183 -11.44 10.91 6.66
CA PHE A 183 -10.17 11.00 7.41
C PHE A 183 -9.88 9.76 8.25
N HIS A 184 -10.73 8.72 8.26
CA HIS A 184 -10.32 7.45 8.85
C HIS A 184 -9.14 6.84 8.07
N ASP A 185 -9.02 7.17 6.77
CA ASP A 185 -7.93 6.71 5.90
C ASP A 185 -6.66 7.58 5.99
N ILE A 186 -6.70 8.73 6.69
CA ILE A 186 -5.50 9.57 6.97
C ILE A 186 -4.84 9.19 8.32
N ILE A 187 -5.40 8.22 9.02
CA ILE A 187 -4.84 7.65 10.25
C ILE A 187 -3.61 6.76 9.96
N LEU A 188 -3.34 6.40 8.69
CA LEU A 188 -2.21 5.54 8.29
C LEU A 188 -1.08 6.24 7.52
N ILE A 189 -1.00 7.58 7.50
CA ILE A 189 0.24 8.28 7.11
C ILE A 189 1.14 8.43 8.32
#